data_AF-A0AAV4J904-F1
#
_entry.id   AF-A0AAV4J904-F1
#
_cell.length_a   1.000
_cell.length_b   1.000
_cell.length_c   1.000
_cell.angle_alpha   90.00
_cell.angle_beta   90.00
_cell.angle_gamma   90.00
#
_symmetry.space_group_name_H-M   'P 1'
#
loop_
_entity.id
_entity.type
_entity.pdbx_description
1 polymer ?
#
loop_
_entity_poly.entity_id
_entity_poly.type
_entity_poly.pdbx_seq_one_letter_code
_entity_poly.pdbx_strand_id
1 'polypeptide(L)'
;MNWLLVKSLQYRRDDPHALFYRYDYEDQFKRVSLRGRGKPVSFEDIPKQAYKKMLPISKSKKANLLKLCKSLVIPKEVHAWYENLPTSDTAKHLTPEPAEGDSEDDMPAV
;
A
#
# COMPACT_ATOMS: atom_id res chain seq x y z
N MET A 1 13.34 -12.76 -7.41
CA MET A 1 12.86 -11.46 -6.89
C MET A 1 12.84 -11.56 -5.38
N ASN A 2 13.57 -10.69 -4.68
CA ASN A 2 13.50 -10.63 -3.21
C ASN A 2 12.42 -9.62 -2.80
N TRP A 3 11.32 -10.10 -2.22
CA TRP A 3 10.19 -9.26 -1.82
C TRP A 3 10.53 -8.34 -0.64
N LEU A 4 11.46 -8.74 0.23
CA LEU A 4 11.84 -7.97 1.42
C LEU A 4 12.60 -6.67 1.10
N LEU A 5 13.15 -6.57 -0.12
CA LEU A 5 13.92 -5.41 -0.55
C LEU A 5 13.07 -4.40 -1.32
N VAL A 6 11.84 -4.74 -1.68
CA VAL A 6 10.99 -3.88 -2.53
C VAL A 6 10.55 -2.65 -1.72
N LYS A 7 10.95 -1.46 -2.17
CA LYS A 7 10.55 -0.18 -1.55
C LYS A 7 9.33 0.45 -2.22
N SER A 8 9.08 0.14 -3.49
CA SER A 8 8.00 0.74 -4.24
C SER A 8 7.41 -0.24 -5.24
N LEU A 9 6.08 -0.34 -5.22
CA LEU A 9 5.26 -1.10 -6.14
C LEU A 9 4.41 -0.15 -6.97
N GLN A 10 4.27 -0.45 -8.26
CA GLN A 10 3.46 0.30 -9.18
C GLN A 10 2.63 -0.67 -10.03
N TYR A 11 1.33 -0.45 -10.03
CA TYR A 11 0.42 -1.08 -10.97
C TYR A 11 0.09 -0.11 -12.09
N ARG A 12 0.11 -0.59 -13.34
CA ARG A 12 -0.21 0.22 -14.52
C ARG A 12 -1.47 -0.35 -15.18
N ARG A 13 -2.44 0.51 -15.47
CA ARG A 13 -3.69 0.10 -16.13
C ARG A 13 -3.44 -0.39 -17.56
N ASP A 14 -2.41 0.13 -18.21
CA ASP A 14 -2.05 -0.23 -19.59
C ASP A 14 -1.47 -1.65 -19.69
N ASP A 15 -0.91 -2.17 -18.59
CA ASP A 15 -0.35 -3.53 -18.52
C ASP A 15 -0.85 -4.25 -17.25
N PRO A 16 -2.12 -4.68 -17.23
CA PRO A 16 -2.74 -5.29 -16.05
C PRO A 16 -2.13 -6.63 -15.67
N HIS A 17 -1.33 -7.24 -16.56
CA HIS A 17 -0.71 -8.54 -16.35
C HIS A 17 0.70 -8.45 -15.76
N ALA A 18 1.16 -7.26 -15.44
CA ALA A 18 2.45 -7.05 -14.82
C ALA A 18 2.37 -6.10 -13.64
N LEU A 19 3.16 -6.42 -12.63
CA LEU A 19 3.46 -5.53 -11.53
C LEU A 19 4.85 -4.95 -11.74
N PHE A 20 4.99 -3.66 -11.51
CA PHE A 20 6.26 -2.96 -11.59
C PHE A 20 6.77 -2.72 -10.17
N TYR A 21 8.05 -2.96 -9.94
CA TYR A 21 8.66 -2.80 -8.63
C TYR A 21 10.07 -2.22 -8.72
N ARG A 22 10.54 -1.59 -7.66
CA ARG A 22 11.93 -1.13 -7.54
C ARG A 22 12.44 -1.29 -6.12
N TYR A 23 13.75 -1.47 -6.02
CA TYR A 23 14.45 -1.61 -4.74
C TYR A 23 14.88 -0.27 -4.16
N ASP A 24 15.20 0.71 -5.01
CA ASP A 24 15.54 2.07 -4.59
C ASP A 24 14.60 3.10 -5.24
N TYR A 25 14.47 4.27 -4.61
CA TYR A 25 13.59 5.34 -5.09
C TYR A 25 14.11 6.05 -6.35
N GLU A 26 15.38 5.86 -6.68
CA GLU A 26 16.02 6.40 -7.89
C GLU A 26 16.13 5.37 -9.02
N ASP A 27 15.95 4.09 -8.71
CA ASP A 27 16.10 3.00 -9.68
C ASP A 27 14.90 2.93 -10.64
N GLN A 28 15.15 2.35 -11.81
CA GLN A 28 14.11 2.05 -12.79
C GLN A 28 13.21 0.92 -12.30
N PHE A 29 11.94 0.98 -12.71
CA PHE A 29 10.98 -0.05 -12.38
C PHE A 29 11.27 -1.35 -13.13
N LYS A 30 11.50 -2.42 -12.38
CA LYS A 30 11.59 -3.81 -12.85
C LYS A 30 10.17 -4.38 -12.99
N ARG A 31 9.97 -5.27 -13.96
CA ARG A 31 8.68 -5.88 -14.26
C ARG A 31 8.63 -7.31 -13.72
N VAL A 32 7.54 -7.66 -13.05
CA VAL A 32 7.20 -9.05 -12.73
C VAL A 32 5.85 -9.39 -13.33
N SER A 33 5.77 -10.50 -14.06
CA SER A 33 4.48 -10.94 -14.61
C SER A 33 3.63 -11.54 -13.50
N LEU A 34 2.37 -11.12 -13.43
CA LEU A 34 1.36 -11.69 -12.53
C LEU A 34 0.76 -12.99 -13.10
N ARG A 35 1.15 -13.40 -14.31
CA ARG A 35 0.74 -14.69 -14.87
C ARG A 35 1.55 -15.82 -14.23
N GLY A 36 0.86 -16.74 -13.57
CA GLY A 36 1.46 -18.02 -13.19
C GLY A 36 1.78 -18.87 -14.42
N ARG A 37 2.80 -19.74 -14.32
CA ARG A 37 2.98 -20.83 -15.29
C ARG A 37 1.85 -21.85 -15.06
N GLY A 38 0.74 -21.74 -15.80
CA GLY A 38 -0.34 -22.71 -15.70
C GLY A 38 -1.70 -22.13 -16.08
N LYS A 39 -2.38 -21.47 -15.14
CA LYS A 39 -3.78 -21.07 -15.31
C LYS A 39 -3.90 -19.78 -16.15
N PRO A 40 -4.71 -19.76 -17.22
CA PRO A 40 -5.02 -18.53 -17.92
C PRO A 40 -5.73 -17.58 -16.94
N VAL A 41 -5.25 -16.34 -16.87
CA VAL A 41 -5.86 -15.26 -16.07
C VAL A 41 -7.24 -14.98 -16.68
N SER A 42 -8.32 -15.18 -15.92
CA SER A 42 -9.65 -14.78 -16.36
C SER A 42 -9.70 -13.25 -16.42
N PHE A 43 -10.49 -12.69 -17.31
CA PHE A 43 -10.74 -11.25 -17.35
C PHE A 43 -11.33 -10.74 -16.01
N GLU A 44 -11.93 -11.63 -15.23
CA GLU A 44 -12.46 -11.38 -13.89
C GLU A 44 -11.35 -11.19 -12.83
N ASP A 45 -10.15 -11.72 -13.07
CA ASP A 45 -9.01 -11.63 -12.14
C ASP A 45 -8.27 -10.29 -12.23
N ILE A 46 -8.62 -9.44 -13.20
CA ILE A 46 -8.02 -8.12 -13.36
C ILE A 46 -8.61 -7.16 -12.31
N PRO A 47 -7.78 -6.51 -11.47
CA PRO A 47 -8.27 -5.57 -10.47
C PRO A 47 -9.12 -4.46 -11.09
N LYS A 48 -10.40 -4.40 -10.70
CA LYS A 48 -11.32 -3.33 -11.12
C LYS A 48 -11.00 -2.05 -10.34
N GLN A 49 -11.17 -0.90 -10.98
CA GLN A 49 -10.97 0.39 -10.33
C GLN A 49 -11.98 0.57 -9.18
N ALA A 50 -11.50 0.52 -7.94
CA ALA A 50 -12.35 0.67 -6.76
C ALA A 50 -12.79 2.12 -6.50
N TYR A 51 -11.95 3.10 -6.85
CA TYR A 51 -12.18 4.52 -6.52
C TYR A 51 -12.12 5.41 -7.76
N LYS A 52 -13.10 6.30 -7.91
CA LYS A 52 -13.16 7.29 -9.01
C LYS A 52 -12.21 8.47 -8.83
N LYS A 53 -11.89 8.80 -7.57
CA LYS A 53 -11.03 9.92 -7.17
C LYS A 53 -10.14 9.48 -6.01
N MET A 54 -9.06 10.22 -5.76
CA MET A 54 -8.20 9.99 -4.62
C MET A 54 -8.98 10.21 -3.32
N LEU A 55 -8.86 9.27 -2.39
CA LEU A 55 -9.54 9.37 -1.11
C LEU A 55 -8.86 10.46 -0.26
N PRO A 56 -9.62 11.45 0.23
CA PRO A 56 -9.07 12.45 1.12
C PRO A 56 -8.71 11.84 2.48
N ILE A 57 -7.63 12.32 3.07
CA ILE A 57 -7.21 11.95 4.43
C ILE A 57 -7.63 13.02 5.44
N SER A 58 -7.68 12.67 6.72
CA SER A 58 -7.95 13.67 7.76
C SER A 58 -6.80 14.67 7.88
N LYS A 59 -7.11 15.90 8.29
CA LYS A 59 -6.10 16.96 8.52
C LYS A 59 -5.04 16.53 9.53
N SER A 60 -5.46 15.88 10.63
CA SER A 60 -4.56 15.34 11.65
C SER A 60 -3.58 14.32 11.07
N LYS A 61 -4.08 13.39 10.24
CA LYS A 61 -3.22 12.40 9.58
C LYS A 61 -2.22 13.05 8.63
N LYS A 62 -2.65 14.06 7.85
CA LYS A 62 -1.74 14.81 6.98
C LYS A 62 -0.65 15.54 7.80
N ALA A 63 -1.02 16.20 8.89
CA ALA A 63 -0.05 16.89 9.74
C ALA A 63 1.02 15.93 10.30
N ASN A 64 0.61 14.74 10.73
CA ASN A 64 1.54 13.70 11.20
C ASN A 64 2.47 13.20 10.08
N LEU A 65 1.93 12.95 8.88
CA LEU A 65 2.75 12.54 7.73
C LEU A 65 3.78 13.62 7.35
N LEU A 66 3.39 14.89 7.36
CA LEU A 66 4.31 16.00 7.10
C LEU A 66 5.39 16.12 8.20
N LYS A 67 5.05 15.82 9.46
CA LYS A 67 6.05 15.75 10.54
C LYS A 67 7.09 14.66 10.28
N LEU A 68 6.65 13.48 9.80
CA LEU A 68 7.56 12.38 9.42
C LEU A 68 8.43 12.71 8.21
N CYS A 69 7.91 13.53 7.29
CA CYS A 69 8.69 14.08 6.18
C CYS A 69 9.80 15.01 6.73
N LYS A 70 9.46 15.94 7.63
CA LYS A 70 10.41 16.86 8.27
C LYS A 70 11.49 16.15 9.09
N SER A 71 11.14 15.04 9.75
CA SER A 71 12.10 14.25 10.52
C SER A 71 12.96 13.31 9.67
N LEU A 72 12.85 13.38 8.33
CA LEU A 72 13.59 12.55 7.36
C LEU A 72 13.41 11.03 7.56
N VAL A 73 12.37 10.62 8.28
CA VAL A 73 11.97 9.22 8.40
C VAL A 73 11.36 8.76 7.08
N ILE A 74 10.61 9.64 6.44
CA ILE A 74 10.14 9.46 5.07
C ILE A 74 11.20 10.05 4.11
N PRO A 75 11.62 9.33 3.06
CA PRO A 75 12.60 9.82 2.08
C PRO A 75 12.12 11.07 1.33
N LYS A 76 13.05 11.98 0.99
CA LYS A 76 12.73 13.29 0.40
C LYS A 76 12.06 13.19 -0.97
N GLU A 77 12.37 12.12 -1.70
CA GLU A 77 11.91 11.88 -3.06
C GLU A 77 10.38 11.72 -3.11
N VAL A 78 9.76 11.33 -1.99
CA VAL A 78 8.31 11.12 -1.91
C VAL A 78 7.57 12.24 -1.16
N HIS A 79 8.26 13.25 -0.63
CA HIS A 79 7.62 14.34 0.14
C HIS A 79 6.57 15.08 -0.68
N ALA A 80 6.88 15.39 -1.95
CA ALA A 80 5.96 16.06 -2.87
C ALA A 80 4.63 15.31 -3.02
N TRP A 81 4.63 13.97 -2.93
CA TRP A 81 3.40 13.19 -2.98
C TRP A 81 2.55 13.41 -1.73
N TYR A 82 3.16 13.35 -0.54
CA TYR A 82 2.47 13.55 0.74
C TYR A 82 1.93 14.97 0.90
N GLU A 83 2.65 15.98 0.40
CA GLU A 83 2.21 17.38 0.41
C GLU A 83 0.96 17.61 -0.44
N ASN A 84 0.85 16.92 -1.58
CA ASN A 84 -0.28 17.03 -2.50
C ASN A 84 -1.49 16.16 -2.15
N LEU A 85 -1.46 15.43 -1.02
CA LEU A 85 -2.59 14.61 -0.59
C LEU A 85 -3.83 15.48 -0.26
N PRO A 86 -5.02 15.15 -0.79
CA PRO A 86 -6.25 15.86 -0.49
C PRO A 86 -6.63 15.62 0.96
N THR A 87 -7.12 16.67 1.62
CA THR A 87 -7.62 16.60 2.99
C THR A 87 -9.12 16.80 3.03
N SER A 88 -9.80 16.08 3.91
CA SER A 88 -11.20 16.35 4.25
C SER A 88 -11.38 16.28 5.77
N ASP A 89 -12.21 17.17 6.31
CA ASP A 89 -12.58 17.17 7.72
C ASP A 89 -13.51 16.00 8.07
N THR A 90 -14.24 15.47 7.08
CA THR A 90 -15.16 14.35 7.24
C THR A 90 -14.51 12.98 7.05
N ALA A 91 -13.22 12.92 6.71
CA ALA A 91 -12.50 11.65 6.51
C ALA A 91 -12.31 10.94 7.86
N LYS A 92 -13.13 9.91 8.12
CA LYS A 92 -13.06 9.09 9.34
C LYS A 92 -11.76 8.28 9.36
N HIS A 93 -11.12 8.25 10.53
CA HIS A 93 -9.98 7.38 10.81
C HIS A 93 -10.48 5.96 11.06
N LEU A 94 -10.76 5.22 9.98
CA LEU A 94 -11.11 3.81 10.09
C LEU A 94 -9.81 3.01 10.30
N THR A 95 -9.33 2.96 11.53
CA THR A 95 -8.50 1.83 11.97
C THR A 95 -9.43 0.67 12.24
N PRO A 96 -9.22 -0.52 11.65
CA PRO A 96 -9.89 -1.73 12.12
C PRO A 96 -9.63 -1.85 13.63
N GLU A 97 -10.65 -2.16 14.41
CA GLU A 97 -10.45 -2.49 15.83
C GLU A 97 -9.43 -3.63 15.92
N PRO A 98 -8.49 -3.58 16.90
CA PRO A 98 -7.59 -4.69 17.12
C PRO A 98 -8.42 -5.94 17.39
N ALA A 99 -8.19 -7.00 16.61
CA ALA A 99 -8.77 -8.30 16.87
C ALA A 99 -8.39 -8.70 18.30
N GLU A 100 -9.40 -8.90 19.16
CA GLU A 100 -9.20 -9.34 20.53
C GLU A 100 -8.42 -10.67 20.53
N GLY A 101 -7.45 -10.79 21.44
CA GLY A 101 -6.47 -11.85 21.45
C GLY A 101 -7.07 -13.23 21.67
N ASP A 102 -6.48 -14.23 21.00
CA ASP A 102 -6.65 -15.65 21.31
C ASP A 102 -6.38 -15.84 22.80
N SER A 103 -7.44 -16.16 23.54
CA SER A 103 -7.35 -16.55 24.94
C SER A 103 -6.81 -17.98 24.96
N GLU A 104 -5.63 -18.20 25.54
CA GLU A 104 -5.01 -19.51 25.67
C GLU A 104 -5.94 -20.45 26.45
N ASP A 105 -6.42 -21.50 25.77
CA ASP A 105 -7.21 -22.59 26.33
C ASP A 105 -6.45 -23.29 27.48
N ASP A 106 -7.09 -23.28 28.66
CA ASP A 106 -6.69 -23.97 29.88
C ASP A 106 -6.68 -25.50 29.66
N MET A 107 -5.50 -26.12 29.82
CA MET A 107 -5.28 -27.56 29.65
C MET A 107 -6.00 -28.39 30.73
N PRO A 108 -6.64 -29.52 30.41
CA PRO A 108 -7.19 -30.40 31.43
C PRO A 108 -6.05 -31.11 32.20
N ALA A 109 -6.10 -31.02 33.53
CA ALA A 109 -5.19 -31.73 34.42
C ALA A 109 -5.35 -33.26 34.28
N VAL A 110 -4.20 -33.94 34.25
CA VAL A 110 -4.03 -35.41 34.17
C VAL A 110 -4.33 -36.06 35.51
#